data_AF-A0A061GQM8-F1
#
_entry.id   AF-A0A061GQM8-F1
#
_cell.length_a   1.000
_cell.length_b   1.000
_cell.length_c   1.000
_cell.angle_alpha   90.00
_cell.angle_beta   90.00
_cell.angle_gamma   90.00
#
_symmetry.space_group_name_H-M   'P 1'
#
loop_
_entity.id
_entity.type
_entity.pdbx_description
1 polymer ?
#
loop_
_entity_poly.entity_id
_entity_poly.type
_entity_poly.pdbx_seq_one_letter_code
_entity_poly.pdbx_strand_id
1 'polypeptide(L)'
;MVVQHTNQINSRLVDMSLSPSHKAMHYKGFYVNGYKFHTLDYRENYSIMNSGVFIKGSCYNDYDHAFYGLLVNIAKLKYFGVNNQVVLFKCHWFDIKKGLRVDMFISWSKFDTT
;
A
#
# COMPACT_ATOMS: atom_id res chain seq x y z
N MET A 1 -7.91 -31.90 -30.28
CA MET A 1 -7.01 -30.72 -30.29
C MET A 1 -6.45 -30.57 -28.89
N VAL A 2 -5.14 -30.73 -28.71
CA VAL A 2 -4.49 -30.49 -27.42
C VAL A 2 -4.23 -28.99 -27.33
N VAL A 3 -4.92 -28.30 -26.42
CA VAL A 3 -4.65 -26.89 -26.14
C VAL A 3 -3.27 -26.84 -25.48
N GLN A 4 -2.27 -26.38 -26.21
CA GLN A 4 -0.97 -26.04 -25.62
C GLN A 4 -1.18 -24.85 -24.69
N HIS A 5 -1.18 -25.10 -23.38
CA HIS A 5 -1.00 -24.04 -22.40
C HIS A 5 0.43 -23.53 -22.55
N THR A 6 0.60 -22.40 -23.22
CA THR A 6 1.87 -21.70 -23.22
C THR A 6 2.12 -21.19 -21.80
N ASN A 7 3.15 -21.72 -21.14
CA ASN A 7 3.70 -21.21 -19.88
C ASN A 7 4.35 -19.82 -20.09
N GLN A 8 3.60 -18.85 -20.61
CA GLN A 8 4.07 -17.49 -20.81
C GLN A 8 3.89 -16.72 -19.51
N ILE A 9 5.00 -16.55 -18.78
CA ILE A 9 5.07 -15.66 -17.64
C ILE A 9 4.86 -14.23 -18.15
N ASN A 10 3.93 -13.51 -17.54
CA ASN A 10 3.68 -12.10 -17.87
C ASN A 10 4.96 -11.29 -17.66
N SER A 11 5.46 -10.66 -18.73
CA SER A 11 6.72 -9.88 -18.71
C SER A 11 6.69 -8.77 -17.65
N ARG A 12 5.53 -8.19 -17.37
CA ARG A 12 5.36 -7.20 -16.29
C ARG A 12 5.63 -7.80 -14.91
N LEU A 13 5.24 -9.06 -14.67
CA LEU A 13 5.54 -9.75 -13.42
C LEU A 13 7.05 -10.00 -13.28
N VAL A 14 7.72 -10.33 -14.38
CA VAL A 14 9.18 -10.45 -14.41
C VAL A 14 9.82 -9.10 -14.07
N ASP A 15 9.42 -8.02 -14.73
CA ASP A 15 9.94 -6.66 -14.49
C ASP A 15 9.71 -6.19 -13.04
N MET A 16 8.57 -6.52 -12.44
CA MET A 16 8.25 -6.18 -11.04
C MET A 16 8.94 -7.11 -10.03
N SER A 17 9.34 -8.32 -10.43
CA SER A 17 10.10 -9.24 -9.58
C SER A 17 11.57 -8.82 -9.45
N LEU A 18 12.08 -8.04 -10.42
CA LEU A 18 13.36 -7.36 -10.29
C LEU A 18 13.29 -6.33 -9.17
N SER A 19 14.43 -5.99 -8.60
CA SER A 19 14.50 -5.03 -7.51
C SER A 19 13.97 -3.65 -7.96
N PRO A 20 13.20 -2.94 -7.09
CA PRO A 20 12.85 -1.57 -7.36
C PRO A 20 14.12 -0.71 -7.45
N SER A 21 14.00 0.45 -8.08
CA SER A 21 15.05 1.46 -8.06
C SER A 21 15.48 1.74 -6.62
N HIS A 22 16.79 1.89 -6.40
CA HIS A 22 17.36 2.28 -5.11
C HIS A 22 16.87 3.65 -4.59
N LYS A 23 16.11 4.40 -5.40
CA LYS A 23 15.51 5.68 -5.02
C LYS A 23 14.01 5.52 -4.82
N ALA A 24 13.54 5.91 -3.64
CA ALA A 24 12.12 6.06 -3.31
C ALA A 24 11.72 7.54 -3.26
N MET A 25 10.53 7.87 -3.77
CA MET A 25 9.95 9.21 -3.61
C MET A 25 8.97 9.19 -2.43
N HIS A 26 9.08 10.17 -1.53
CA HIS A 26 8.20 10.29 -0.36
C HIS A 26 7.23 11.46 -0.50
N TYR A 27 6.00 11.29 -0.01
CA TYR A 27 4.95 12.30 -0.08
C TYR A 27 4.25 12.46 1.26
N LYS A 28 3.80 13.70 1.52
CA LYS A 28 2.94 14.01 2.68
C LYS A 28 1.44 13.89 2.38
N GLY A 29 1.08 13.67 1.12
CA GLY A 29 -0.29 13.38 0.72
C GLY A 29 -0.38 12.76 -0.67
N PHE A 30 -1.41 11.96 -0.88
CA PHE A 30 -1.56 11.17 -2.10
C PHE A 30 -3.05 10.95 -2.42
N TYR A 31 -3.39 10.96 -3.72
CA TYR A 31 -4.75 10.73 -4.18
C TYR A 31 -4.96 9.25 -4.51
N VAL A 32 -5.97 8.64 -3.92
CA VAL A 32 -6.43 7.28 -4.25
C VAL A 32 -7.92 7.36 -4.56
N ASN A 33 -8.31 6.96 -5.77
CA ASN A 33 -9.72 6.95 -6.22
C ASN A 33 -10.46 8.28 -5.95
N GLY A 34 -9.80 9.42 -6.18
CA GLY A 34 -10.38 10.76 -5.96
C GLY A 34 -10.29 11.29 -4.52
N TYR A 35 -9.89 10.48 -3.54
CA TYR A 35 -9.71 10.90 -2.16
C TYR A 35 -8.26 11.22 -1.85
N LYS A 36 -8.01 12.37 -1.22
CA LYS A 36 -6.67 12.76 -0.78
C LYS A 36 -6.41 12.31 0.64
N PHE A 37 -5.43 11.43 0.80
CA PHE A 37 -4.90 11.00 2.08
C PHE A 37 -3.71 11.87 2.46
N HIS A 38 -3.53 12.11 3.76
CA HIS A 38 -2.41 12.89 4.29
C HIS A 38 -1.69 12.13 5.40
N THR A 39 -0.37 12.25 5.43
CA THR A 39 0.45 11.74 6.54
C THR A 39 0.15 12.53 7.82
N LEU A 40 0.32 11.88 8.97
CA LEU A 40 0.10 12.50 10.29
C LEU A 40 0.93 13.78 10.51
N ASP A 41 2.18 13.78 10.04
CA ASP A 41 3.12 14.92 10.13
C ASP A 41 2.80 16.08 9.17
N TYR A 42 1.78 15.94 8.31
CA TYR A 42 1.43 16.97 7.34
C TYR A 42 0.75 18.20 7.99
N ARG A 43 0.19 18.08 9.20
CA ARG A 43 -0.61 19.14 9.83
C ARG A 43 -0.38 19.29 11.34
N GLU A 44 0.35 20.33 11.73
CA GLU A 44 0.15 21.00 13.03
C GLU A 44 -1.05 21.98 13.02
N ASN A 45 -1.59 22.40 11.86
CA ASN A 45 -2.32 23.69 11.78
C ASN A 45 -3.74 23.70 11.16
N TYR A 46 -4.48 22.59 11.15
CA TYR A 46 -5.43 22.43 10.05
C TYR A 46 -6.46 21.27 10.25
N SER A 47 -7.77 21.56 10.10
CA SER A 47 -8.92 20.78 10.66
C SER A 47 -9.34 19.43 10.06
N ILE A 48 -8.90 19.02 8.85
CA ILE A 48 -9.36 17.78 8.19
C ILE A 48 -8.23 16.75 8.18
N MET A 49 -8.46 15.63 8.90
CA MET A 49 -7.48 14.59 9.18
C MET A 49 -7.80 13.30 8.40
N ASN A 50 -7.62 13.33 7.07
CA ASN A 50 -7.75 12.13 6.21
C ASN A 50 -6.48 11.25 6.30
N SER A 51 -6.06 10.94 7.51
CA SER A 51 -4.90 10.09 7.81
C SER A 51 -5.30 8.66 8.18
N GLY A 52 -6.60 8.43 8.43
CA GLY A 52 -7.13 7.09 8.64
C GLY A 52 -7.10 6.27 7.35
N VAL A 53 -6.57 5.05 7.45
CA VAL A 53 -6.50 4.06 6.37
C VAL A 53 -7.20 2.80 6.85
N PHE A 54 -8.13 2.29 6.05
CA PHE A 54 -8.82 1.04 6.31
C PHE A 54 -8.52 0.06 5.18
N ILE A 55 -8.11 -1.15 5.53
CA ILE A 55 -7.84 -2.23 4.59
C ILE A 55 -8.68 -3.43 4.99
N LYS A 56 -9.48 -3.93 4.06
CA LYS A 56 -10.08 -5.26 4.21
C LYS A 56 -9.01 -6.30 3.88
N GLY A 57 -8.68 -7.17 4.84
CA GLY A 57 -7.76 -8.28 4.60
C GLY A 57 -8.21 -9.15 3.43
N SER A 58 -7.25 -9.68 2.69
CA SER A 58 -7.53 -10.53 1.54
C SER A 58 -7.93 -11.94 1.97
N CYS A 59 -8.75 -12.56 1.12
CA CYS A 59 -9.49 -13.82 1.32
C CYS A 59 -8.62 -15.09 1.39
N TYR A 60 -7.29 -14.98 1.51
CA TYR A 60 -6.37 -16.13 1.41
C TYR A 60 -6.28 -16.94 2.70
N ASN A 61 -6.71 -16.38 3.82
CA ASN A 61 -7.06 -17.12 5.02
C ASN A 61 -8.54 -16.85 5.30
N ASP A 62 -9.30 -17.84 5.80
CA ASP A 62 -10.74 -17.77 6.16
C ASP A 62 -11.07 -16.76 7.28
N TYR A 63 -10.18 -15.81 7.50
CA TYR A 63 -10.29 -14.78 8.48
C TYR A 63 -10.45 -13.43 7.77
N ASP A 64 -11.69 -12.93 7.71
CA ASP A 64 -12.01 -11.54 7.43
C ASP A 64 -11.35 -10.65 8.50
N HIS A 65 -10.07 -10.36 8.35
CA HIS A 65 -9.34 -9.44 9.21
C HIS A 65 -9.32 -8.08 8.53
N ALA A 66 -10.15 -7.17 9.02
CA ALA A 66 -10.03 -5.77 8.69
C ALA A 66 -8.90 -5.15 9.52
N PHE A 67 -8.12 -4.28 8.89
CA PHE A 67 -7.08 -3.49 9.52
C PHE A 67 -7.41 -2.03 9.39
N TYR A 68 -7.24 -1.30 10.49
CA TYR A 68 -7.32 0.15 10.51
C TYR A 68 -5.95 0.69 10.89
N GLY A 69 -5.54 1.82 10.34
CA GLY A 69 -4.28 2.44 10.69
C GLY A 69 -4.21 3.93 10.43
N LEU A 70 -3.22 4.59 11.03
CA LEU A 70 -2.91 6.00 10.78
C LEU A 70 -1.70 6.12 9.85
N LEU A 71 -1.88 6.83 8.75
CA LEU A 71 -0.88 7.05 7.71
C LEU A 71 0.27 7.92 8.21
N VAL A 72 1.48 7.37 8.22
CA VAL A 72 2.70 8.09 8.65
C VAL A 72 3.64 8.44 7.51
N ASN A 73 3.65 7.65 6.43
CA ASN A 73 4.51 7.93 5.28
C ASN A 73 3.89 7.31 4.02
N ILE A 74 4.11 7.97 2.88
CA ILE A 74 3.73 7.48 1.57
C ILE A 74 5.00 7.40 0.73
N ALA A 75 5.35 6.21 0.25
CA ALA A 75 6.51 5.99 -0.61
C ALA A 75 6.08 5.49 -1.98
N LYS A 76 6.63 6.07 -3.04
CA LYS A 76 6.46 5.60 -4.42
C LYS A 76 7.76 4.98 -4.89
N LEU A 77 7.67 3.71 -5.26
CA LEU A 77 8.77 2.93 -5.82
C LEU A 77 8.58 2.80 -7.32
N LYS A 78 9.67 2.95 -8.07
CA LYS A 78 9.72 2.66 -9.50
C LYS A 78 10.44 1.34 -9.71
N TYR A 79 9.85 0.46 -10.49
CA TYR A 79 10.45 -0.79 -10.95
C TYR A 79 10.94 -0.63 -12.39
N PHE A 80 11.69 -1.63 -12.86
CA PHE A 80 12.08 -1.71 -14.26
C PHE A 80 10.83 -1.83 -15.15
N GLY A 81 10.92 -1.37 -16.40
CA GLY A 81 9.81 -1.39 -17.36
C GLY A 81 8.90 -0.15 -17.33
N VAL A 82 8.03 -0.06 -18.33
CA VAL A 82 7.16 1.12 -18.55
C VAL A 82 5.99 1.09 -17.57
N ASN A 83 5.76 2.20 -16.88
CA ASN A 83 4.65 2.39 -15.93
C ASN A 83 4.62 1.39 -14.75
N ASN A 84 5.74 0.74 -14.44
CA ASN A 84 5.85 -0.14 -13.28
C ASN A 84 6.21 0.68 -12.04
N GLN A 85 5.17 1.16 -11.35
CA GLN A 85 5.31 1.92 -10.11
C GLN A 85 4.35 1.38 -9.06
N VAL A 86 4.79 1.40 -7.81
CA VAL A 86 4.00 0.96 -6.66
C VAL A 86 4.00 2.05 -5.63
N VAL A 87 2.83 2.32 -5.04
CA VAL A 87 2.68 3.24 -3.93
C VAL A 87 2.45 2.44 -2.65
N LEU A 88 3.27 2.70 -1.66
CA LEU A 88 3.26 2.06 -0.36
C LEU A 88 2.81 3.08 0.68
N PHE A 89 1.88 2.67 1.54
CA PHE A 89 1.39 3.44 2.67
C PHE A 89 1.94 2.80 3.94
N LYS A 90 2.75 3.55 4.67
CA LYS A 90 3.25 3.16 5.99
C LYS A 90 2.25 3.66 7.01
N CYS A 91 1.73 2.77 7.85
CA CYS A 91 0.77 3.16 8.88
C CYS A 91 1.14 2.62 10.26
N HIS A 92 0.67 3.31 11.30
CA HIS A 92 0.47 2.71 12.61
C HIS A 92 -0.82 1.90 12.57
N TRP A 93 -0.72 0.58 12.61
CA TRP A 93 -1.88 -0.31 12.52
C TRP A 93 -2.47 -0.61 13.89
N PHE A 94 -3.79 -0.75 13.94
CA PHE A 94 -4.56 -1.15 15.11
C PHE A 94 -5.16 -2.55 14.91
N ASP A 95 -5.06 -3.39 15.94
CA ASP A 95 -5.76 -4.67 16.01
C ASP A 95 -7.22 -4.45 16.46
N ILE A 96 -8.17 -4.64 15.54
CA ILE A 96 -9.59 -4.42 15.79
C ILE A 96 -10.16 -5.45 16.80
N LYS A 97 -9.54 -6.62 16.97
CA LYS A 97 -10.06 -7.71 17.82
C LYS A 97 -9.61 -7.61 19.28
N LYS A 98 -8.43 -7.05 19.55
CA LYS A 98 -7.85 -6.98 20.91
C LYS A 98 -7.92 -5.59 21.54
N GLY A 99 -8.57 -4.63 20.89
CA GLY A 99 -8.51 -3.23 21.27
C GLY A 99 -7.14 -2.62 20.94
N LEU A 100 -6.90 -1.40 21.42
CA LEU A 100 -5.76 -0.56 21.06
C LEU A 100 -4.42 -1.13 21.58
N ARG A 101 -3.91 -2.18 20.95
CA ARG A 101 -2.48 -2.48 20.93
C ARG A 101 -1.92 -1.68 19.76
N VAL A 102 -1.17 -0.63 20.07
CA VAL A 102 -0.22 -0.05 19.11
C VAL A 102 0.75 -1.17 18.82
N ASP A 103 0.54 -1.89 17.73
CA ASP A 103 1.53 -2.86 17.33
C ASP A 103 2.77 -2.05 16.93
N MET A 104 3.90 -2.33 17.58
CA MET A 104 5.15 -1.61 17.34
C MET A 104 5.74 -1.96 15.95
N PHE A 105 5.04 -2.78 15.16
CA PHE A 105 5.39 -3.05 13.77
C PHE A 105 4.77 -1.99 12.85
N ILE A 106 5.56 -0.97 12.55
CA ILE A 106 5.26 -0.07 11.45
C ILE A 106 5.50 -0.80 10.13
N SER A 107 4.44 -1.15 9.40
CA SER A 107 4.53 -1.91 8.15
C SER A 107 4.04 -1.12 6.95
N TRP A 108 4.54 -1.51 5.77
CA TRP A 108 4.13 -0.96 4.48
C TRP A 108 3.00 -1.79 3.89
N SER A 109 1.89 -1.16 3.56
CA SER A 109 0.82 -1.76 2.76
C SER A 109 0.86 -1.23 1.34
N LYS A 110 0.80 -2.14 0.36
CA LYS A 110 0.70 -1.78 -1.05
C LYS A 110 -0.73 -1.31 -1.36
N PHE A 111 -0.85 -0.16 -2.01
CA PHE A 111 -2.10 0.32 -2.58
C PHE A 111 -2.03 0.25 -4.10
N ASP A 112 -3.00 -0.43 -4.69
CA ASP A 112 -3.20 -0.38 -6.13
C ASP A 112 -3.85 0.95 -6.48
N THR A 113 -3.08 1.83 -7.11
CA THR A 113 -3.57 3.10 -7.64
C THR A 113 -3.98 2.86 -9.09
N THR A 114 -5.27 2.88 -9.36
CA THR A 114 -5.83 2.82 -10.73
C THR A 114 -5.43 4.05 -11.53
#